data_AF-A0A3N0Y9T7-F1
#
_entry.id   AF-A0A3N0Y9T7-F1
#
_cell.length_a   1.000
_cell.length_b   1.000
_cell.length_c   1.000
_cell.angle_alpha   90.00
_cell.angle_beta   90.00
_cell.angle_gamma   90.00
#
_symmetry.space_group_name_H-M   'P 1'
#
loop_
_entity.id
_entity.type
_entity.pdbx_description
1 polymer ?
#
loop_
_entity_poly.entity_id
_entity_poly.type
_entity_poly.pdbx_seq_one_letter_code
_entity_poly.pdbx_strand_id
1 'polypeptide(L)'
;LETLLTDLAKVNNSRDRANRLFQWLIHPVQEKSFLRYLTPPGTQGFAPHYDDIEAFVVQLEGKKHWRVYNPRSEDEMLPLVSSPNFSQKEIGQPIMDVVLEAGDLLYFPRGFIHQGDCLPDVHSLHITVSSYQRNCWGDLLLKLMPAALEIAMEEDFQFRKGLPLDYLQFMGVQNSEKEDPRRDKFIAHAQGLMKKLIHFAPVDAAVDQKAKDFLHDCLPPLLNAKEKAGSVYGAPARWGDGEALDVAVELKNQTQIRLMRAGAARLCSDGDTVYLYYTTENSRVYHKEEPKNIEMKAEHLDAMEFLIHSYPKFVSVASLPCETAEAKMSLAELLFEKGLIHTADPLTAE
;
A
#
# COMPACT_ATOMS: atom_id res chain seq x y z
N LEU A 1 9.27 0.16 7.04
CA LEU A 1 9.93 -1.17 7.02
C LEU A 1 11.04 -1.28 8.07
N GLU A 2 12.03 -0.37 8.07
CA GLU A 2 13.16 -0.41 9.02
C GLU A 2 12.73 -0.48 10.50
N THR A 3 11.74 0.31 10.91
CA THR A 3 11.17 0.25 12.27
C THR A 3 10.60 -1.13 12.60
N LEU A 4 9.85 -1.74 11.67
CA LEU A 4 9.31 -3.09 11.82
C LEU A 4 10.44 -4.12 11.96
N LEU A 5 11.43 -4.08 11.06
CA LEU A 5 12.55 -5.03 11.09
C LEU A 5 13.34 -4.91 12.40
N THR A 6 13.56 -3.69 12.87
CA THR A 6 14.20 -3.41 14.17
C THR A 6 13.40 -3.98 15.33
N ASP A 7 12.07 -3.89 15.29
CA ASP A 7 11.21 -4.44 16.33
C ASP A 7 11.08 -5.97 16.27
N LEU A 8 11.05 -6.56 15.07
CA LEU A 8 11.06 -8.01 14.89
C LEU A 8 12.38 -8.62 15.36
N ALA A 9 13.51 -7.92 15.16
CA ALA A 9 14.83 -8.38 15.61
C ALA A 9 14.92 -8.52 17.15
N LYS A 10 14.08 -7.79 17.91
CA LYS A 10 14.00 -7.88 19.38
C LYS A 10 13.20 -9.08 19.89
N VAL A 11 12.51 -9.82 19.00
CA VAL A 11 11.57 -10.88 19.38
C VAL A 11 12.24 -12.24 19.25
N ASN A 12 12.72 -12.82 20.36
CA ASN A 12 13.50 -14.06 20.33
C ASN A 12 12.69 -15.31 19.92
N ASN A 13 11.37 -15.31 20.09
CA ASN A 13 10.51 -16.43 19.72
C ASN A 13 10.03 -16.30 18.26
N SER A 14 10.28 -17.31 17.43
CA SER A 14 9.93 -17.30 16.00
C SER A 14 8.42 -17.21 15.75
N ARG A 15 7.61 -17.89 16.57
CA ARG A 15 6.14 -17.83 16.49
C ARG A 15 5.59 -16.46 16.86
N ASP A 16 6.13 -15.83 17.91
CA ASP A 16 5.73 -14.46 18.29
C ASP A 16 6.19 -13.44 17.26
N ARG A 17 7.37 -13.66 16.66
CA ARG A 17 7.90 -12.83 15.59
C ARG A 17 7.02 -12.93 14.33
N ALA A 18 6.67 -14.15 13.94
CA ALA A 18 5.72 -14.40 12.85
C ALA A 18 4.36 -13.76 13.16
N ASN A 19 3.81 -13.92 14.38
CA ASN A 19 2.56 -13.28 14.77
C ASN A 19 2.63 -11.75 14.69
N ARG A 20 3.70 -11.12 15.18
CA ARG A 20 3.87 -9.65 15.08
C ARG A 20 4.03 -9.18 13.64
N LEU A 21 4.76 -9.93 12.82
CA LEU A 21 4.83 -9.70 11.39
C LEU A 21 3.44 -9.83 10.76
N PHE A 22 2.67 -10.87 11.08
CA PHE A 22 1.29 -11.01 10.63
C PHE A 22 0.40 -9.86 11.09
N GLN A 23 0.53 -9.39 12.33
CA GLN A 23 -0.22 -8.21 12.83
C GLN A 23 0.15 -6.93 12.07
N TRP A 24 1.43 -6.75 11.70
CA TRP A 24 1.84 -5.66 10.82
C TRP A 24 1.27 -5.84 9.41
N LEU A 25 1.37 -7.06 8.86
CA LEU A 25 0.89 -7.40 7.54
C LEU A 25 -0.62 -7.25 7.40
N ILE A 26 -1.44 -7.50 8.42
CA ILE A 26 -2.92 -7.36 8.35
C ILE A 26 -3.42 -5.90 8.47
N HIS A 27 -2.52 -4.92 8.65
CA HIS A 27 -2.82 -3.54 8.24
C HIS A 27 -2.76 -3.49 6.71
N PRO A 28 -3.57 -2.67 6.03
CA PRO A 28 -4.05 -2.94 4.67
C PRO A 28 -3.00 -3.64 3.78
N VAL A 29 -3.19 -4.94 3.50
CA VAL A 29 -2.22 -5.75 2.73
C VAL A 29 -2.59 -5.65 1.27
N GLN A 30 -1.60 -5.44 0.40
CA GLN A 30 -1.80 -5.65 -1.03
C GLN A 30 -2.05 -7.13 -1.32
N GLU A 31 -2.97 -7.48 -2.21
CA GLU A 31 -3.32 -8.89 -2.46
C GLU A 31 -2.18 -9.74 -3.03
N LYS A 32 -1.26 -9.14 -3.82
CA LYS A 32 -0.09 -9.81 -4.40
C LYS A 32 0.89 -10.40 -3.35
N SER A 33 0.61 -10.19 -2.07
CA SER A 33 1.53 -10.42 -0.96
C SER A 33 1.65 -11.88 -0.52
N PHE A 34 0.89 -12.86 -1.03
CA PHE A 34 0.94 -14.23 -0.51
C PHE A 34 1.16 -15.29 -1.59
N LEU A 35 2.33 -15.92 -1.59
CA LEU A 35 2.65 -17.03 -2.48
C LEU A 35 2.88 -18.30 -1.67
N ARG A 36 2.28 -19.41 -2.12
CA ARG A 36 2.41 -20.73 -1.47
C ARG A 36 3.25 -21.65 -2.34
N TYR A 37 4.19 -22.34 -1.72
CA TYR A 37 5.09 -23.24 -2.43
C TYR A 37 5.20 -24.58 -1.70
N LEU A 38 4.80 -25.64 -2.39
CA LEU A 38 4.99 -27.02 -1.98
C LEU A 38 6.09 -27.64 -2.86
N THR A 39 7.15 -28.15 -2.24
CA THR A 39 8.29 -28.74 -2.95
C THR A 39 8.49 -30.20 -2.50
N PRO A 40 8.45 -31.19 -3.41
CA PRO A 40 8.70 -32.60 -3.08
C PRO A 40 10.12 -32.85 -2.53
N PRO A 41 10.33 -33.95 -1.77
CA PRO A 41 11.65 -34.34 -1.27
C PRO A 41 12.72 -34.43 -2.36
N GLY A 42 13.94 -33.98 -2.06
CA GLY A 42 15.11 -34.07 -2.95
C GLY A 42 15.02 -33.24 -4.24
N THR A 43 14.08 -32.31 -4.35
CA THR A 43 13.89 -31.49 -5.55
C THR A 43 14.14 -30.01 -5.30
N GLN A 44 14.53 -29.30 -6.36
CA GLN A 44 14.61 -27.84 -6.40
C GLN A 44 13.51 -27.32 -7.33
N GLY A 45 12.61 -26.48 -6.80
CA GLY A 45 11.47 -25.97 -7.57
C GLY A 45 11.83 -24.84 -8.54
N PHE A 46 12.75 -23.96 -8.14
CA PHE A 46 13.07 -22.74 -8.88
C PHE A 46 14.58 -22.56 -9.00
N ALA A 47 15.01 -22.03 -10.15
CA ALA A 47 16.39 -21.60 -10.36
C ALA A 47 16.72 -20.38 -9.47
N PRO A 48 18.01 -20.09 -9.20
CA PRO A 48 18.41 -18.87 -8.50
C PRO A 48 17.88 -17.61 -9.19
N HIS A 49 17.28 -16.71 -8.43
CA HIS A 49 16.76 -15.41 -8.90
C HIS A 49 16.65 -14.41 -7.74
N TYR A 50 16.42 -13.14 -8.05
CA TYR A 50 15.93 -12.16 -7.10
C TYR A 50 14.59 -11.59 -7.56
N ASP A 51 13.78 -11.13 -6.60
CA ASP A 51 12.49 -10.48 -6.86
C ASP A 51 12.56 -8.96 -6.69
N ASP A 52 11.49 -8.26 -7.12
CA ASP A 52 11.26 -6.82 -6.95
C ASP A 52 10.48 -6.46 -5.68
N ILE A 53 10.38 -7.39 -4.74
CA ILE A 53 9.63 -7.26 -3.49
C ILE A 53 10.46 -7.55 -2.25
N GLU A 54 10.01 -7.05 -1.11
CA GLU A 54 10.54 -7.43 0.20
C GLU A 54 9.92 -8.76 0.61
N ALA A 55 10.72 -9.81 0.83
CA ALA A 55 10.24 -11.17 1.02
C ALA A 55 10.38 -11.65 2.46
N PHE A 56 9.30 -12.20 3.00
CA PHE A 56 9.24 -12.88 4.30
C PHE A 56 8.79 -14.32 4.10
N VAL A 57 9.73 -15.26 4.11
CA VAL A 57 9.48 -16.69 3.98
C VAL A 57 9.13 -17.27 5.34
N VAL A 58 7.91 -17.80 5.50
CA VAL A 58 7.44 -18.50 6.69
C VAL A 58 7.35 -20.00 6.39
N GLN A 59 8.22 -20.79 7.02
CA GLN A 59 8.23 -22.24 6.85
C GLN A 59 7.07 -22.86 7.64
N LEU A 60 6.20 -23.62 6.96
CA LEU A 60 4.98 -24.18 7.55
C LEU A 60 5.13 -25.66 7.90
N GLU A 61 5.70 -26.45 6.98
CA GLU A 61 5.87 -27.90 7.16
C GLU A 61 7.20 -28.37 6.58
N GLY A 62 7.72 -29.46 7.14
CA GLY A 62 8.93 -30.11 6.65
C GLY A 62 10.17 -29.22 6.75
N LYS A 63 11.12 -29.39 5.82
CA LYS A 63 12.41 -28.68 5.85
C LYS A 63 12.86 -28.25 4.47
N LYS A 64 13.50 -27.09 4.37
CA LYS A 64 14.09 -26.61 3.11
C LYS A 64 15.47 -26.01 3.34
N HIS A 65 16.43 -26.39 2.51
CA HIS A 65 17.73 -25.76 2.45
C HIS A 65 17.62 -24.47 1.64
N TRP A 66 17.94 -23.33 2.24
CA TRP A 66 17.91 -22.01 1.64
C TRP A 66 19.30 -21.43 1.56
N ARG A 67 19.61 -20.86 0.40
CA ARG A 67 20.83 -20.09 0.16
C ARG A 67 20.44 -18.71 -0.35
N VAL A 68 20.95 -17.67 0.32
CA VAL A 68 20.72 -16.26 -0.01
C VAL A 68 22.07 -15.59 -0.28
N TYR A 69 22.11 -14.73 -1.28
CA TYR A 69 23.33 -14.09 -1.80
C TYR A 69 23.14 -12.57 -1.85
N ASN A 70 24.23 -11.83 -1.71
CA ASN A 70 24.21 -10.38 -1.96
C ASN A 70 23.83 -10.09 -3.43
N PRO A 71 23.28 -8.88 -3.72
CA PRO A 71 23.27 -8.33 -5.07
C PRO A 71 24.67 -8.38 -5.69
N ARG A 72 24.78 -8.67 -7.00
CA ARG A 72 26.09 -8.90 -7.64
C ARG A 72 26.85 -7.60 -7.93
N SER A 73 26.14 -6.48 -7.98
CA SER A 73 26.67 -5.14 -8.18
C SER A 73 25.80 -4.11 -7.47
N GLU A 74 26.27 -2.85 -7.41
CA GLU A 74 25.46 -1.73 -6.90
C GLU A 74 24.19 -1.51 -7.76
N ASP A 75 24.26 -1.75 -9.07
CA ASP A 75 23.10 -1.62 -9.97
C ASP A 75 21.99 -2.63 -9.69
N GLU A 76 22.32 -3.78 -9.11
CA GLU A 76 21.36 -4.80 -8.69
C GLU A 76 20.85 -4.57 -7.25
N MET A 77 21.34 -3.55 -6.55
CA MET A 77 20.85 -3.23 -5.22
C MET A 77 19.47 -2.58 -5.30
N LEU A 78 18.50 -3.17 -4.59
CA LEU A 78 17.11 -2.69 -4.53
C LEU A 78 16.44 -2.52 -5.92
N PRO A 79 16.48 -3.56 -6.78
CA PRO A 79 16.08 -3.45 -8.17
C PRO A 79 14.60 -3.11 -8.30
N LEU A 80 14.25 -2.48 -9.43
CA LEU A 80 12.88 -2.07 -9.74
C LEU A 80 12.04 -3.21 -10.36
N VAL A 81 12.69 -4.27 -10.83
CA VAL A 81 12.09 -5.42 -11.53
C VAL A 81 12.81 -6.71 -11.15
N SER A 82 12.11 -7.84 -11.17
CA SER A 82 12.69 -9.16 -10.87
C SER A 82 13.73 -9.57 -11.91
N SER A 83 14.66 -10.44 -11.50
CA SER A 83 15.70 -10.96 -12.37
C SER A 83 15.18 -12.03 -13.33
N PRO A 84 15.91 -12.31 -14.43
CA PRO A 84 15.81 -13.62 -15.07
C PRO A 84 16.34 -14.73 -14.14
N ASN A 85 16.14 -15.99 -14.53
CA ASN A 85 16.76 -17.13 -13.85
C ASN A 85 18.28 -17.15 -14.10
N PHE A 86 19.06 -17.26 -13.03
CA PHE A 86 20.51 -17.40 -13.08
C PHE A 86 20.95 -18.86 -13.02
N SER A 87 22.12 -19.14 -13.59
CA SER A 87 22.86 -20.38 -13.39
C SER A 87 23.74 -20.31 -12.14
N GLN A 88 24.19 -21.47 -11.64
CA GLN A 88 25.11 -21.55 -10.48
C GLN A 88 26.47 -20.86 -10.74
N LYS A 89 26.85 -20.64 -12.01
CA LYS A 89 28.10 -19.96 -12.37
C LYS A 89 27.98 -18.43 -12.29
N GLU A 90 26.75 -17.92 -12.32
CA GLU A 90 26.45 -16.49 -12.31
C GLU A 90 26.20 -15.95 -10.90
N ILE A 91 26.12 -16.84 -9.91
CA ILE A 91 25.89 -16.50 -8.51
C ILE A 91 27.17 -16.73 -7.70
N GLY A 92 27.46 -15.82 -6.78
CA GLY A 92 28.66 -15.87 -5.94
C GLY A 92 28.53 -16.82 -4.75
N GLN A 93 29.24 -16.51 -3.67
CA GLN A 93 29.10 -17.26 -2.41
C GLN A 93 27.85 -16.79 -1.64
N PRO A 94 27.08 -17.71 -1.04
CA PRO A 94 25.93 -17.32 -0.23
C PRO A 94 26.40 -16.57 1.01
N ILE A 95 25.66 -15.51 1.37
CA ILE A 95 25.83 -14.81 2.65
C ILE A 95 25.11 -15.54 3.78
N MET A 96 24.16 -16.40 3.43
CA MET A 96 23.36 -17.19 4.34
C MET A 96 23.03 -18.52 3.68
N ASP A 97 23.30 -19.59 4.42
CA ASP A 97 23.14 -20.98 4.01
C ASP A 97 22.55 -21.71 5.23
N VAL A 98 21.25 -21.99 5.19
CA VAL A 98 20.47 -22.44 6.36
C VAL A 98 19.41 -23.46 5.96
N VAL A 99 19.05 -24.36 6.87
CA VAL A 99 17.87 -25.21 6.73
C VAL A 99 16.75 -24.62 7.59
N LEU A 100 15.63 -24.25 6.96
CA LEU A 100 14.45 -23.79 7.67
C LEU A 100 13.57 -25.00 8.06
N GLU A 101 13.03 -24.96 9.27
CA GLU A 101 12.05 -25.90 9.79
C GLU A 101 10.73 -25.21 10.11
N ALA A 102 9.66 -25.98 10.34
CA ALA A 102 8.33 -25.44 10.61
C ALA A 102 8.34 -24.43 11.79
N GLY A 103 7.87 -23.21 11.51
CA GLY A 103 7.87 -22.08 12.45
C GLY A 103 9.00 -21.08 12.25
N ASP A 104 10.01 -21.39 11.43
CA ASP A 104 11.09 -20.45 11.11
C ASP A 104 10.63 -19.35 10.13
N LEU A 105 11.30 -18.20 10.24
CA LEU A 105 11.09 -17.02 9.41
C LEU A 105 12.42 -16.59 8.79
N LEU A 106 12.45 -16.45 7.47
CA LEU A 106 13.58 -15.91 6.72
C LEU A 106 13.14 -14.63 6.00
N TYR A 107 13.87 -13.53 6.20
CA TYR A 107 13.67 -12.27 5.50
C TYR A 107 14.88 -11.96 4.62
N PHE A 108 14.63 -11.45 3.42
CA PHE A 108 15.64 -10.82 2.59
C PHE A 108 15.03 -9.67 1.75
N PRO A 109 15.77 -8.57 1.54
CA PRO A 109 15.31 -7.47 0.69
C PRO A 109 15.23 -7.86 -0.80
N ARG A 110 14.49 -7.05 -1.58
CA ARG A 110 14.53 -7.16 -3.04
C ARG A 110 15.96 -7.03 -3.57
N GLY A 111 16.30 -7.79 -4.60
CA GLY A 111 17.65 -7.85 -5.17
C GLY A 111 18.60 -8.88 -4.54
N PHE A 112 18.22 -9.47 -3.40
CA PHE A 112 18.98 -10.59 -2.84
C PHE A 112 18.64 -11.86 -3.61
N ILE A 113 19.63 -12.39 -4.33
CA ILE A 113 19.46 -13.66 -5.04
C ILE A 113 19.19 -14.74 -4.00
N HIS A 114 18.27 -15.64 -4.30
CA HIS A 114 17.96 -16.75 -3.43
C HIS A 114 17.65 -18.01 -4.24
N GLN A 115 17.88 -19.15 -3.60
CA GLN A 115 17.45 -20.45 -4.08
C GLN A 115 17.14 -21.35 -2.89
N GLY A 116 16.23 -22.30 -3.09
CA GLY A 116 15.95 -23.30 -2.08
C GLY A 116 15.60 -24.66 -2.66
N ASP A 117 16.15 -25.70 -2.04
CA ASP A 117 15.96 -27.10 -2.40
C ASP A 117 15.51 -27.92 -1.18
N CYS A 118 14.73 -28.96 -1.43
CA CYS A 118 14.31 -29.86 -0.37
C CYS A 118 15.43 -30.86 -0.06
N LEU A 119 15.57 -31.17 1.23
CA LEU A 119 16.37 -32.29 1.68
C LEU A 119 15.85 -33.62 1.06
N PRO A 120 16.69 -34.67 0.94
CA PRO A 120 16.33 -35.87 0.20
C PRO A 120 15.08 -36.62 0.69
N ASP A 121 14.78 -36.53 1.98
CA ASP A 121 13.84 -37.40 2.69
C ASP A 121 12.58 -36.68 3.21
N VAL A 122 12.48 -35.36 3.05
CA VAL A 122 11.37 -34.57 3.60
C VAL A 122 10.89 -33.51 2.61
N HIS A 123 9.57 -33.31 2.56
CA HIS A 123 8.97 -32.25 1.74
C HIS A 123 9.18 -30.88 2.39
N SER A 124 8.82 -29.83 1.67
CA SER A 124 8.76 -28.47 2.23
C SER A 124 7.48 -27.78 1.80
N LEU A 125 6.80 -27.16 2.77
CA LEU A 125 5.73 -26.19 2.52
C LEU A 125 6.10 -24.87 3.19
N HIS A 126 6.10 -23.79 2.43
CA HIS A 126 6.24 -22.43 2.97
C HIS A 126 5.28 -21.45 2.31
N ILE A 127 5.06 -20.34 3.00
CA ILE A 127 4.40 -19.16 2.46
C ILE A 127 5.43 -18.03 2.39
N THR A 128 5.54 -17.41 1.23
CA THR A 128 6.26 -16.14 1.10
C THR A 128 5.24 -15.03 1.22
N VAL A 129 5.46 -14.16 2.21
CA VAL A 129 4.75 -12.89 2.29
C VAL A 129 5.60 -11.80 1.64
N SER A 130 5.10 -11.18 0.59
CA SER A 130 5.78 -10.11 -0.15
C SER A 130 5.18 -8.74 0.14
N SER A 131 5.97 -7.68 0.03
CA SER A 131 5.49 -6.30 0.15
C SER A 131 6.41 -5.32 -0.59
N TYR A 132 6.11 -4.02 -0.52
CA TYR A 132 6.97 -2.93 -0.99
C TYR A 132 7.23 -2.90 -2.51
N GLN A 133 6.45 -3.63 -3.31
CA GLN A 133 6.52 -3.54 -4.77
C GLN A 133 6.23 -2.10 -5.20
N ARG A 134 7.11 -1.50 -6.02
CA ARG A 134 6.96 -0.13 -6.55
C ARG A 134 6.66 0.93 -5.47
N ASN A 135 7.29 0.77 -4.31
CA ASN A 135 7.14 1.68 -3.18
C ASN A 135 8.48 2.31 -2.76
N CYS A 136 9.13 3.01 -3.70
CA CYS A 136 10.36 3.76 -3.44
C CYS A 136 10.19 5.27 -3.62
N TRP A 137 11.23 6.04 -3.24
CA TRP A 137 11.29 7.49 -3.47
C TRP A 137 11.11 7.87 -4.94
N GLY A 138 11.68 7.09 -5.87
CA GLY A 138 11.48 7.29 -7.30
C GLY A 138 10.00 7.21 -7.70
N ASP A 139 9.25 6.24 -7.19
CA ASP A 139 7.82 6.11 -7.48
C ASP A 139 7.00 7.29 -6.91
N LEU A 140 7.40 7.86 -5.77
CA LEU A 140 6.77 9.08 -5.25
C LEU A 140 7.11 10.30 -6.12
N LEU A 141 8.38 10.44 -6.52
CA LEU A 141 8.81 11.52 -7.40
C LEU A 141 8.13 11.45 -8.78
N LEU A 142 7.79 10.25 -9.27
CA LEU A 142 7.01 10.08 -10.50
C LEU A 142 5.59 10.67 -10.41
N LYS A 143 5.00 10.75 -9.21
CA LYS A 143 3.71 11.45 -8.99
C LYS A 143 3.94 12.93 -8.70
N LEU A 144 4.99 13.27 -7.94
CA LEU A 144 5.28 14.62 -7.49
C LEU A 144 5.74 15.55 -8.62
N MET A 145 6.66 15.10 -9.48
CA MET A 145 7.29 15.97 -10.49
C MET A 145 6.30 16.47 -11.56
N PRO A 146 5.39 15.64 -12.12
CA PRO A 146 4.37 16.15 -13.04
C PRO A 146 3.46 17.19 -12.38
N ALA A 147 2.96 16.90 -11.18
CA ALA A 147 2.08 17.83 -10.45
C ALA A 147 2.78 19.15 -10.11
N ALA A 148 4.05 19.10 -9.68
CA ALA A 148 4.86 20.29 -9.43
C ALA A 148 5.05 21.13 -10.71
N LEU A 149 5.20 20.46 -11.86
CA LEU A 149 5.39 21.13 -13.15
C LEU A 149 4.10 21.82 -13.63
N GLU A 150 2.95 21.16 -13.45
CA GLU A 150 1.64 21.74 -13.76
C GLU A 150 1.41 23.02 -12.94
N ILE A 151 1.60 22.96 -11.62
CA ILE A 151 1.49 24.13 -10.73
C ILE A 151 2.47 25.23 -11.13
N ALA A 152 3.74 24.88 -11.38
CA ALA A 152 4.75 25.85 -11.80
C ALA A 152 4.39 26.54 -13.13
N MET A 153 3.79 25.79 -14.07
CA MET A 153 3.33 26.31 -15.34
C MET A 153 2.10 27.20 -15.22
N GLU A 154 1.30 27.10 -14.16
CA GLU A 154 0.17 28.00 -13.88
C GLU A 154 0.65 29.28 -13.18
N GLU A 155 1.51 29.13 -12.17
CA GLU A 155 1.88 30.24 -11.27
C GLU A 155 3.08 31.07 -11.76
N ASP A 156 4.00 30.49 -12.54
CA ASP A 156 5.24 31.16 -12.92
C ASP A 156 5.48 31.17 -14.44
N PHE A 157 5.44 32.38 -15.01
CA PHE A 157 5.65 32.59 -16.44
C PHE A 157 7.04 32.15 -16.93
N GLN A 158 8.05 32.01 -16.06
CA GLN A 158 9.36 31.49 -16.49
C GLN A 158 9.25 30.07 -17.07
N PHE A 159 8.37 29.23 -16.51
CA PHE A 159 8.10 27.88 -17.04
C PHE A 159 7.27 27.90 -18.33
N ARG A 160 6.61 29.03 -18.64
CA ARG A 160 5.83 29.25 -19.87
C ARG A 160 6.61 29.94 -20.99
N LYS A 161 7.85 30.36 -20.76
CA LYS A 161 8.67 30.99 -21.80
C LYS A 161 8.95 29.98 -22.93
N GLY A 162 8.78 30.44 -24.18
CA GLY A 162 9.09 29.64 -25.35
C GLY A 162 10.58 29.26 -25.42
N LEU A 163 10.85 28.05 -25.92
CA LEU A 163 12.21 27.60 -26.19
C LEU A 163 12.86 28.43 -27.33
N PRO A 164 14.20 28.56 -27.36
CA PRO A 164 14.90 29.15 -28.50
C PRO A 164 14.57 28.41 -29.80
N LEU A 165 14.25 29.12 -30.88
CA LEU A 165 13.81 28.49 -32.15
C LEU A 165 14.86 27.55 -32.77
N ASP A 166 16.14 27.79 -32.48
CA ASP A 166 17.28 27.08 -33.02
C ASP A 166 17.83 25.99 -32.08
N TYR A 167 17.15 25.68 -30.96
CA TYR A 167 17.66 24.75 -29.95
C TYR A 167 18.02 23.36 -30.50
N LEU A 168 17.33 22.90 -31.54
CA LEU A 168 17.60 21.63 -32.22
C LEU A 168 18.95 21.59 -32.97
N GLN A 169 19.56 22.74 -33.22
CA GLN A 169 20.87 22.84 -33.87
C GLN A 169 22.04 22.57 -32.91
N PHE A 170 21.82 22.68 -31.59
CA PHE A 170 22.86 22.53 -30.57
C PHE A 170 22.50 21.60 -29.39
N MET A 171 21.23 21.16 -29.29
CA MET A 171 20.76 20.16 -28.32
C MET A 171 20.47 18.80 -28.99
N GLY A 172 20.28 17.76 -28.18
CA GLY A 172 19.98 16.40 -28.65
C GLY A 172 21.22 15.54 -28.94
N VAL A 173 20.99 14.23 -29.18
CA VAL A 173 22.05 13.22 -29.32
C VAL A 173 23.03 13.57 -30.46
N GLN A 174 22.51 14.05 -31.60
CA GLN A 174 23.33 14.43 -32.77
C GLN A 174 24.29 15.62 -32.52
N ASN A 175 24.10 16.35 -31.42
CA ASN A 175 24.89 17.52 -31.04
C ASN A 175 25.54 17.35 -29.65
N SER A 176 25.56 16.13 -29.09
CA SER A 176 26.05 15.87 -27.72
C SER A 176 27.52 16.20 -27.51
N GLU A 177 28.35 15.92 -28.51
CA GLU A 177 29.80 16.15 -28.52
C GLU A 177 30.22 17.48 -29.19
N LYS A 178 29.25 18.30 -29.63
CA LYS A 178 29.56 19.58 -30.28
C LYS A 178 29.79 20.66 -29.23
N GLU A 179 30.92 21.35 -29.34
CA GLU A 179 31.18 22.56 -28.55
C GLU A 179 30.35 23.73 -29.09
N ASP A 180 29.29 24.09 -28.36
CA ASP A 180 28.46 25.25 -28.66
C ASP A 180 28.11 25.99 -27.36
N PRO A 181 28.49 27.26 -27.19
CA PRO A 181 28.23 28.01 -25.95
C PRO A 181 26.73 28.20 -25.65
N ARG A 182 25.84 28.01 -26.64
CA ARG A 182 24.39 28.02 -26.41
C ARG A 182 23.92 26.79 -25.65
N ARG A 183 24.60 25.64 -25.81
CA ARG A 183 24.29 24.39 -25.12
C ARG A 183 24.44 24.55 -23.61
N ASP A 184 25.56 25.10 -23.16
CA ASP A 184 25.82 25.33 -21.73
C ASP A 184 24.79 26.27 -21.11
N LYS A 185 24.45 27.36 -21.82
CA LYS A 185 23.41 28.31 -21.38
C LYS A 185 22.03 27.64 -21.29
N PHE A 186 21.69 26.80 -22.26
CA PHE A 186 20.42 26.07 -22.28
C PHE A 186 20.32 25.08 -21.10
N ILE A 187 21.38 24.29 -20.87
CA ILE A 187 21.45 23.35 -19.75
C ILE A 187 21.38 24.09 -18.41
N ALA A 188 22.15 25.16 -18.24
CA ALA A 188 22.13 25.96 -17.02
C ALA A 188 20.74 26.57 -16.75
N HIS A 189 20.04 27.03 -17.79
CA HIS A 189 18.67 27.53 -17.65
C HIS A 189 17.69 26.43 -17.22
N ALA A 190 17.74 25.26 -17.88
CA ALA A 190 16.91 24.10 -17.51
C ALA A 190 17.18 23.64 -16.06
N GLN A 191 18.44 23.58 -15.64
CA GLN A 191 18.82 23.29 -14.25
C GLN A 191 18.31 24.34 -13.26
N GLY A 192 18.31 25.62 -13.65
CA GLY A 192 17.73 26.70 -12.85
C GLY A 192 16.23 26.51 -12.63
N LEU A 193 15.49 26.16 -13.69
CA LEU A 193 14.06 25.85 -13.60
C LEU A 193 13.80 24.60 -12.74
N MET A 194 14.59 23.54 -12.90
CA MET A 194 14.47 22.34 -12.05
C MET A 194 14.71 22.63 -10.57
N LYS A 195 15.69 23.49 -10.24
CA LYS A 195 15.89 23.94 -8.84
C LYS A 195 14.69 24.73 -8.32
N LYS A 196 14.09 25.57 -9.16
CA LYS A 196 12.90 26.36 -8.81
C LYS A 196 11.66 25.48 -8.63
N LEU A 197 11.56 24.38 -9.35
CA LEU A 197 10.43 23.44 -9.34
C LEU A 197 10.10 22.91 -7.93
N ILE A 198 11.12 22.77 -7.06
CA ILE A 198 10.97 22.28 -5.68
C ILE A 198 9.99 23.17 -4.87
N HIS A 199 9.91 24.47 -5.17
CA HIS A 199 8.99 25.39 -4.49
C HIS A 199 7.52 25.17 -4.83
N PHE A 200 7.23 24.45 -5.92
CA PHE A 200 5.88 24.14 -6.37
C PHE A 200 5.48 22.69 -6.05
N ALA A 201 6.30 21.94 -5.31
CA ALA A 201 6.11 20.50 -5.11
C ALA A 201 4.96 20.19 -4.15
N PRO A 202 3.81 19.63 -4.62
CA PRO A 202 2.68 19.34 -3.76
C PRO A 202 2.85 17.95 -3.11
N VAL A 203 3.70 17.87 -2.09
CA VAL A 203 4.12 16.59 -1.49
C VAL A 203 2.94 15.79 -0.96
N ASP A 204 2.02 16.42 -0.23
CA ASP A 204 0.86 15.72 0.35
C ASP A 204 -0.08 15.19 -0.74
N ALA A 205 -0.35 15.97 -1.78
CA ALA A 205 -1.16 15.51 -2.92
C ALA A 205 -0.51 14.31 -3.64
N ALA A 206 0.81 14.32 -3.83
CA ALA A 206 1.52 13.18 -4.41
C ALA A 206 1.44 11.92 -3.52
N VAL A 207 1.48 12.10 -2.20
CA VAL A 207 1.28 11.01 -1.24
C VAL A 207 -0.15 10.48 -1.31
N ASP A 208 -1.16 11.34 -1.43
CA ASP A 208 -2.55 10.94 -1.56
C ASP A 208 -2.83 10.16 -2.86
N GLN A 209 -2.17 10.54 -3.96
CA GLN A 209 -2.22 9.77 -5.20
C GLN A 209 -1.60 8.37 -5.03
N LYS A 210 -0.46 8.25 -4.32
CA LYS A 210 0.08 6.92 -3.96
C LYS A 210 -0.85 6.16 -3.03
N ALA A 211 -1.51 6.86 -2.10
CA ALA A 211 -2.39 6.22 -1.15
C ALA A 211 -3.66 5.68 -1.81
N LYS A 212 -4.21 6.39 -2.81
CA LYS A 212 -5.28 5.88 -3.67
C LYS A 212 -4.91 4.54 -4.30
N ASP A 213 -3.75 4.48 -4.96
CA ASP A 213 -3.25 3.25 -5.59
C ASP A 213 -3.09 2.13 -4.53
N PHE A 214 -2.53 2.47 -3.36
CA PHE A 214 -2.37 1.54 -2.25
C PHE A 214 -3.71 0.99 -1.73
N LEU A 215 -4.70 1.84 -1.48
CA LEU A 215 -6.03 1.39 -1.01
C LEU A 215 -6.70 0.49 -2.06
N HIS A 216 -6.51 0.74 -3.35
CA HIS A 216 -7.05 -0.12 -4.42
C HIS A 216 -6.38 -1.49 -4.45
N ASP A 217 -5.07 -1.56 -4.18
CA ASP A 217 -4.33 -2.82 -4.09
C ASP A 217 -4.72 -3.69 -2.89
N CYS A 218 -5.33 -3.08 -1.86
CA CYS A 218 -5.56 -3.74 -0.58
C CYS A 218 -6.67 -4.79 -0.62
N LEU A 219 -6.47 -5.87 0.12
CA LEU A 219 -7.55 -6.81 0.44
C LEU A 219 -8.64 -6.12 1.29
N PRO A 220 -9.91 -6.55 1.17
CA PRO A 220 -10.96 -6.09 2.07
C PRO A 220 -10.67 -6.54 3.52
N PRO A 221 -11.08 -5.74 4.53
CA PRO A 221 -10.82 -6.03 5.92
C PRO A 221 -11.55 -7.31 6.37
N LEU A 222 -10.85 -8.16 7.14
CA LEU A 222 -11.48 -9.30 7.80
C LEU A 222 -12.12 -8.86 9.12
N LEU A 223 -13.46 -8.87 9.15
CA LEU A 223 -14.23 -8.45 10.31
C LEU A 223 -14.30 -9.56 11.36
N ASN A 224 -14.09 -9.20 12.62
CA ASN A 224 -14.39 -10.12 13.72
C ASN A 224 -15.90 -10.17 14.02
N ALA A 225 -16.33 -11.11 14.86
CA ALA A 225 -17.75 -11.31 15.16
C ALA A 225 -18.44 -10.04 15.72
N LYS A 226 -17.75 -9.27 16.57
CA LYS A 226 -18.28 -8.02 17.14
C LYS A 226 -18.39 -6.92 16.08
N GLU A 227 -17.35 -6.74 15.27
CA GLU A 227 -17.34 -5.77 14.18
C GLU A 227 -18.44 -6.08 13.15
N LYS A 228 -18.62 -7.36 12.81
CA LYS A 228 -19.70 -7.78 11.92
C LYS A 228 -21.06 -7.44 12.53
N ALA A 229 -21.31 -7.81 13.79
CA ALA A 229 -22.57 -7.57 14.48
C ALA A 229 -22.91 -6.08 14.63
N GLY A 230 -21.92 -5.21 14.85
CA GLY A 230 -22.09 -3.76 14.98
C GLY A 230 -22.08 -2.99 13.65
N SER A 231 -22.16 -3.66 12.51
CA SER A 231 -22.06 -3.01 11.19
C SER A 231 -23.25 -3.34 10.31
N VAL A 232 -23.32 -2.73 9.13
CA VAL A 232 -24.33 -3.07 8.11
C VAL A 232 -24.35 -4.57 7.77
N TYR A 233 -23.20 -5.27 7.87
CA TYR A 233 -23.10 -6.70 7.60
C TYR A 233 -23.74 -7.59 8.68
N GLY A 234 -24.11 -7.01 9.81
CA GLY A 234 -24.83 -7.66 10.91
C GLY A 234 -26.23 -7.09 11.13
N ALA A 235 -26.71 -6.22 10.22
CA ALA A 235 -28.05 -5.64 10.32
C ALA A 235 -29.12 -6.75 10.35
N PRO A 236 -30.19 -6.59 11.15
CA PRO A 236 -31.21 -7.62 11.35
C PRO A 236 -32.11 -7.85 10.13
N ALA A 237 -32.02 -6.98 9.11
CA ALA A 237 -32.83 -7.03 7.91
C ALA A 237 -32.84 -8.43 7.28
N ARG A 238 -34.04 -8.98 7.09
CA ARG A 238 -34.25 -10.34 6.60
C ARG A 238 -35.49 -10.43 5.72
N TRP A 239 -35.51 -11.44 4.85
CA TRP A 239 -36.70 -11.75 4.06
C TRP A 239 -37.61 -12.73 4.80
N GLY A 240 -38.89 -12.42 4.93
CA GLY A 240 -39.88 -13.28 5.59
C GLY A 240 -41.30 -12.91 5.16
N ASP A 241 -42.20 -13.88 5.11
CA ASP A 241 -43.62 -13.67 4.77
C ASP A 241 -43.89 -12.90 3.46
N GLY A 242 -42.94 -12.96 2.52
CA GLY A 242 -43.04 -12.28 1.21
C GLY A 242 -42.62 -10.81 1.22
N GLU A 243 -42.10 -10.30 2.34
CA GLU A 243 -41.62 -8.93 2.49
C GLU A 243 -40.26 -8.85 3.20
N ALA A 244 -39.67 -7.66 3.19
CA ALA A 244 -38.45 -7.37 3.93
C ALA A 244 -38.83 -6.93 5.36
N LEU A 245 -38.34 -7.67 6.36
CA LEU A 245 -38.55 -7.44 7.78
C LEU A 245 -37.28 -6.83 8.39
N ASP A 246 -37.43 -6.12 9.50
CA ASP A 246 -36.32 -5.59 10.31
C ASP A 246 -35.36 -4.67 9.51
N VAL A 247 -35.90 -3.95 8.53
CA VAL A 247 -35.13 -3.14 7.55
C VAL A 247 -34.69 -1.79 8.12
N ALA A 248 -35.49 -1.21 9.02
CA ALA A 248 -35.23 0.09 9.60
C ALA A 248 -34.31 -0.05 10.81
N VAL A 249 -33.12 0.52 10.70
CA VAL A 249 -32.11 0.53 11.76
C VAL A 249 -31.63 1.96 11.90
N GLU A 250 -31.89 2.59 13.05
CA GLU A 250 -31.64 4.02 13.23
C GLU A 250 -30.38 4.28 14.07
N LEU A 251 -29.49 5.12 13.55
CA LEU A 251 -28.42 5.71 14.34
C LEU A 251 -29.00 6.85 15.20
N LYS A 252 -28.43 7.07 16.39
CA LYS A 252 -28.83 8.15 17.30
C LYS A 252 -27.62 8.99 17.64
N ASN A 253 -27.84 10.21 18.08
CA ASN A 253 -26.79 11.12 18.55
C ASN A 253 -25.84 10.47 19.59
N GLN A 254 -26.37 9.58 20.43
CA GLN A 254 -25.63 8.91 21.50
C GLN A 254 -24.86 7.68 21.00
N THR A 255 -25.18 7.18 19.80
CA THR A 255 -24.60 5.96 19.25
C THR A 255 -23.09 6.11 19.17
N GLN A 256 -22.39 5.14 19.76
CA GLN A 256 -20.94 5.08 19.76
C GLN A 256 -20.47 4.42 18.47
N ILE A 257 -19.75 5.15 17.64
CA ILE A 257 -19.23 4.70 16.35
C ILE A 257 -17.69 4.74 16.33
N ARG A 258 -17.10 3.91 15.47
CA ARG A 258 -15.67 3.92 15.17
C ARG A 258 -15.47 3.45 13.74
N LEU A 259 -14.42 3.92 13.05
CA LEU A 259 -13.98 3.32 11.80
C LEU A 259 -13.81 1.80 11.92
N MET A 260 -14.16 1.07 10.86
CA MET A 260 -14.11 -0.39 10.83
C MET A 260 -12.73 -0.91 11.25
N ARG A 261 -11.67 -0.52 10.53
CA ARG A 261 -10.27 -0.86 10.81
C ARG A 261 -9.36 0.34 10.50
N ALA A 262 -8.18 0.36 11.13
CA ALA A 262 -7.15 1.33 10.77
C ALA A 262 -6.76 1.16 9.30
N GLY A 263 -6.64 2.28 8.57
CA GLY A 263 -6.27 2.27 7.16
C GLY A 263 -7.35 1.71 6.21
N ALA A 264 -8.55 1.39 6.70
CA ALA A 264 -9.63 0.92 5.84
C ALA A 264 -10.20 2.01 4.92
N ALA A 265 -9.99 3.28 5.27
CA ALA A 265 -10.38 4.45 4.50
C ALA A 265 -9.35 5.57 4.64
N ARG A 266 -9.28 6.46 3.64
CA ARG A 266 -8.39 7.61 3.61
C ARG A 266 -8.99 8.75 2.78
N LEU A 267 -8.89 9.98 3.27
CA LEU A 267 -9.20 11.19 2.52
C LEU A 267 -8.04 11.50 1.56
N CYS A 268 -8.38 11.76 0.30
CA CYS A 268 -7.43 12.15 -0.73
C CYS A 268 -8.00 13.33 -1.52
N SER A 269 -7.16 14.34 -1.78
CA SER A 269 -7.52 15.45 -2.68
C SER A 269 -7.32 15.07 -4.15
N ASP A 270 -8.26 15.48 -5.00
CA ASP A 270 -8.17 15.42 -6.45
C ASP A 270 -8.68 16.74 -7.04
N GLY A 271 -7.75 17.65 -7.35
CA GLY A 271 -8.08 19.05 -7.63
C GLY A 271 -8.79 19.70 -6.43
N ASP A 272 -9.93 20.34 -6.70
CA ASP A 272 -10.76 21.03 -5.70
C ASP A 272 -11.71 20.10 -4.93
N THR A 273 -11.72 18.80 -5.27
CA THR A 273 -12.63 17.82 -4.66
C THR A 273 -11.88 16.88 -3.74
N VAL A 274 -12.48 16.53 -2.59
CA VAL A 274 -11.92 15.56 -1.66
C VAL A 274 -12.75 14.28 -1.70
N TYR A 275 -12.07 13.16 -1.87
CA TYR A 275 -12.68 11.84 -1.91
C TYR A 275 -12.23 11.00 -0.70
N LEU A 276 -13.17 10.25 -0.12
CA LEU A 276 -12.87 9.20 0.82
C LEU A 276 -12.70 7.88 0.06
N TYR A 277 -11.47 7.45 -0.16
CA TYR A 277 -11.17 6.12 -0.70
C TYR A 277 -11.25 5.07 0.40
N TYR A 278 -11.69 3.86 0.06
CA TYR A 278 -11.89 2.80 1.05
C TYR A 278 -11.71 1.38 0.49
N THR A 279 -11.56 0.41 1.40
CA THR A 279 -11.19 -0.98 1.09
C THR A 279 -12.30 -2.00 1.38
N THR A 280 -13.38 -1.63 2.06
CA THR A 280 -14.43 -2.55 2.53
C THR A 280 -15.17 -3.26 1.40
N GLU A 281 -15.19 -2.66 0.21
CA GLU A 281 -15.80 -3.20 -1.00
C GLU A 281 -14.76 -3.75 -2.00
N ASN A 282 -13.48 -3.84 -1.63
CA ASN A 282 -12.47 -4.45 -2.49
C ASN A 282 -12.71 -5.95 -2.64
N SER A 283 -12.25 -6.50 -3.77
CA SER A 283 -12.26 -7.95 -3.97
C SER A 283 -11.09 -8.63 -3.27
N ARG A 284 -11.22 -9.94 -3.06
CA ARG A 284 -10.10 -10.83 -2.73
C ARG A 284 -9.36 -11.33 -3.97
N VAL A 285 -9.72 -10.81 -5.14
CA VAL A 285 -9.05 -11.04 -6.44
C VAL A 285 -8.50 -9.71 -6.93
N TYR A 286 -7.20 -9.67 -7.22
CA TYR A 286 -6.46 -8.42 -7.36
C TYR A 286 -7.01 -7.60 -8.51
N HIS A 287 -7.39 -6.35 -8.21
CA HIS A 287 -7.98 -5.40 -9.17
C HIS A 287 -9.19 -5.94 -9.94
N LYS A 288 -9.91 -6.93 -9.38
CA LYS A 288 -11.19 -7.36 -9.96
C LYS A 288 -12.23 -6.22 -9.96
N GLU A 289 -12.13 -5.32 -9.00
CA GLU A 289 -12.99 -4.16 -8.83
C GLU A 289 -12.19 -2.88 -9.07
N GLU A 290 -12.85 -1.85 -9.59
CA GLU A 290 -12.32 -0.49 -9.68
C GLU A 290 -12.16 0.15 -8.27
N PRO A 291 -11.29 1.16 -8.11
CA PRO A 291 -11.12 1.88 -6.85
C PRO A 291 -12.44 2.42 -6.30
N LYS A 292 -12.74 2.15 -5.03
CA LYS A 292 -13.98 2.57 -4.37
C LYS A 292 -13.74 3.87 -3.61
N ASN A 293 -14.62 4.85 -3.82
CA ASN A 293 -14.56 6.15 -3.17
C ASN A 293 -15.94 6.79 -2.98
N ILE A 294 -16.00 7.79 -2.10
CA ILE A 294 -17.15 8.65 -1.88
C ILE A 294 -16.68 10.10 -1.98
N GLU A 295 -17.37 10.92 -2.76
CA GLU A 295 -17.14 12.36 -2.76
C GLU A 295 -17.57 12.96 -1.41
N MET A 296 -16.66 13.64 -0.75
CA MET A 296 -16.91 14.21 0.57
C MET A 296 -17.34 15.67 0.46
N LYS A 297 -18.51 15.98 1.01
CA LYS A 297 -18.95 17.37 1.17
C LYS A 297 -18.04 18.11 2.15
N ALA A 298 -17.83 19.40 1.92
CA ALA A 298 -17.04 20.26 2.80
C ALA A 298 -17.49 20.18 4.27
N GLU A 299 -18.81 20.15 4.52
CA GLU A 299 -19.42 20.02 5.86
C GLU A 299 -19.09 18.71 6.61
N HIS A 300 -18.54 17.71 5.91
CA HIS A 300 -18.20 16.40 6.47
C HIS A 300 -16.69 16.16 6.64
N LEU A 301 -15.82 17.05 6.13
CA LEU A 301 -14.37 16.82 6.09
C LEU A 301 -13.76 16.75 7.48
N ASP A 302 -13.97 17.77 8.32
CA ASP A 302 -13.47 17.82 9.70
C ASP A 302 -13.96 16.61 10.52
N ALA A 303 -15.20 16.19 10.29
CA ALA A 303 -15.79 15.05 11.00
C ALA A 303 -15.16 13.71 10.57
N MET A 304 -14.89 13.56 9.27
CA MET A 304 -14.21 12.38 8.75
C MET A 304 -12.74 12.33 9.22
N GLU A 305 -12.02 13.45 9.21
CA GLU A 305 -10.68 13.55 9.76
C GLU A 305 -10.66 13.21 11.25
N PHE A 306 -11.58 13.79 12.04
CA PHE A 306 -11.72 13.49 13.46
C PHE A 306 -11.95 11.99 13.70
N LEU A 307 -12.81 11.35 12.91
CA LEU A 307 -13.11 9.94 13.05
C LEU A 307 -11.92 9.04 12.67
N ILE A 308 -11.16 9.39 11.61
CA ILE A 308 -9.92 8.71 11.22
C ILE A 308 -8.89 8.76 12.36
N HIS A 309 -8.64 9.95 12.90
CA HIS A 309 -7.63 10.16 13.94
C HIS A 309 -8.06 9.62 15.32
N SER A 310 -9.36 9.41 15.54
CA SER A 310 -9.87 8.88 16.81
C SER A 310 -9.73 7.35 16.94
N TYR A 311 -9.47 6.62 15.85
CA TYR A 311 -9.26 5.16 15.90
C TYR A 311 -8.12 4.79 16.88
N PRO A 312 -8.26 3.75 17.74
CA PRO A 312 -9.34 2.77 17.82
C PRO A 312 -10.43 3.13 18.85
N LYS A 313 -10.59 4.39 19.24
CA LYS A 313 -11.59 4.79 20.23
C LYS A 313 -12.96 4.91 19.56
N PHE A 314 -14.00 4.61 20.33
CA PHE A 314 -15.37 4.96 19.96
C PHE A 314 -15.63 6.43 20.27
N VAL A 315 -16.41 7.07 19.42
CA VAL A 315 -16.89 8.44 19.56
C VAL A 315 -18.40 8.47 19.37
N SER A 316 -19.12 9.40 20.00
CA SER A 316 -20.55 9.54 19.76
C SER A 316 -20.81 10.26 18.43
N VAL A 317 -21.91 9.93 17.74
CA VAL A 317 -22.35 10.69 16.55
C VAL A 317 -22.48 12.19 16.88
N ALA A 318 -22.98 12.54 18.06
CA ALA A 318 -23.10 13.94 18.50
C ALA A 318 -21.77 14.68 18.60
N SER A 319 -20.66 13.96 18.85
CA SER A 319 -19.32 14.53 18.98
C SER A 319 -18.62 14.81 17.66
N LEU A 320 -19.19 14.34 16.53
CA LEU A 320 -18.64 14.64 15.20
C LEU A 320 -18.62 16.17 14.99
N PRO A 321 -17.48 16.75 14.58
CA PRO A 321 -17.37 18.18 14.31
C PRO A 321 -18.02 18.55 12.96
N CYS A 322 -19.36 18.45 12.89
CA CYS A 322 -20.18 19.07 11.84
C CYS A 322 -20.97 20.24 12.43
N GLU A 323 -21.36 21.20 11.59
CA GLU A 323 -22.12 22.40 12.00
C GLU A 323 -23.54 22.07 12.49
N THR A 324 -24.22 21.12 11.83
CA THR A 324 -25.62 20.77 12.10
C THR A 324 -25.76 19.34 12.60
N ALA A 325 -26.86 19.02 13.30
CA ALA A 325 -27.13 17.66 13.75
C ALA A 325 -27.42 16.73 12.57
N GLU A 326 -28.08 17.26 11.54
CA GLU A 326 -28.42 16.59 10.29
C GLU A 326 -27.16 16.17 9.52
N ALA A 327 -26.12 17.01 9.48
CA ALA A 327 -24.84 16.67 8.87
C ALA A 327 -24.12 15.53 9.62
N LYS A 328 -24.17 15.53 10.96
CA LYS A 328 -23.58 14.44 11.77
C LYS A 328 -24.28 13.11 11.50
N MET A 329 -25.61 13.14 11.47
CA MET A 329 -26.44 11.95 11.22
C MET A 329 -26.22 11.41 9.81
N SER A 330 -26.34 12.25 8.79
CA SER A 330 -26.18 11.82 7.40
C SER A 330 -24.78 11.27 7.08
N LEU A 331 -23.72 11.85 7.67
CA LEU A 331 -22.37 11.28 7.56
C LEU A 331 -22.30 9.89 8.23
N ALA A 332 -22.83 9.76 9.46
CA ALA A 332 -22.78 8.49 10.17
C ALA A 332 -23.56 7.38 9.45
N GLU A 333 -24.74 7.70 8.90
CA GLU A 333 -25.57 6.79 8.09
C GLU A 333 -24.82 6.35 6.83
N LEU A 334 -24.30 7.30 6.05
CA LEU A 334 -23.51 7.03 4.84
C LEU A 334 -22.33 6.08 5.13
N LEU A 335 -21.57 6.35 6.19
CA LEU A 335 -20.44 5.52 6.56
C LEU A 335 -20.88 4.13 7.04
N PHE A 336 -22.02 4.02 7.73
CA PHE A 336 -22.57 2.75 8.19
C PHE A 336 -23.01 1.89 7.02
N GLU A 337 -23.80 2.45 6.09
CA GLU A 337 -24.27 1.77 4.87
C GLU A 337 -23.12 1.23 4.03
N LYS A 338 -22.02 1.98 3.96
CA LYS A 338 -20.78 1.60 3.25
C LYS A 338 -19.89 0.62 4.02
N GLY A 339 -20.31 0.21 5.22
CA GLY A 339 -19.56 -0.69 6.09
C GLY A 339 -18.23 -0.10 6.58
N LEU A 340 -18.09 1.23 6.57
CA LEU A 340 -16.87 1.94 6.95
C LEU A 340 -16.76 2.20 8.45
N ILE A 341 -17.87 2.10 9.16
CA ILE A 341 -17.93 2.18 10.63
C ILE A 341 -18.63 0.98 11.22
N HIS A 342 -18.40 0.75 12.51
CA HIS A 342 -19.20 -0.16 13.33
C HIS A 342 -19.54 0.51 14.67
N THR A 343 -20.68 0.12 15.22
CA THR A 343 -21.24 0.61 16.48
C THR A 343 -20.73 -0.23 17.66
N ALA A 344 -20.66 0.39 18.85
CA ALA A 344 -20.21 -0.31 20.05
C ALA A 344 -21.15 -1.49 20.42
N ASP A 345 -22.44 -1.28 20.20
CA ASP A 345 -23.54 -2.21 20.41
C ASP A 345 -24.30 -2.39 19.08
N PRO A 346 -24.73 -3.62 18.71
CA PRO A 346 -25.52 -3.86 17.51
C PRO A 346 -26.80 -3.03 17.52
N LEU A 347 -27.11 -2.42 16.38
CA LEU A 347 -28.35 -1.69 16.22
C LEU A 347 -29.51 -2.69 16.05
N THR A 348 -30.62 -2.43 16.75
CA THR A 348 -31.83 -3.25 16.70
C THR A 348 -32.84 -2.61 15.75
N ALA A 349 -33.65 -3.44 15.09
CA ALA A 349 -34.81 -2.95 14.36
C ALA A 349 -35.81 -2.30 15.34
N GLU A 350 -36.49 -1.26 14.87
CA GLU A 350 -37.55 -0.58 15.62
C GLU A 350 -38.83 -1.41 15.78
#